data_AF-A0A934ST29-F1
#
_entry.id   AF-A0A934ST29-F1
#
_cell.length_a   1.000
_cell.length_b   1.000
_cell.length_c   1.000
_cell.angle_alpha   90.00
_cell.angle_beta   90.00
_cell.angle_gamma   90.00
#
_symmetry.space_group_name_H-M   'P 1'
#
loop_
_entity.id
_entity.type
_entity.pdbx_description
1 polymer ?
#
loop_
_entity_poly.entity_id
_entity_poly.type
_entity_poly.pdbx_seq_one_letter_code
_entity_poly.pdbx_strand_id
1 'polypeptide(L)'
;MEGIKARIEGDGIKGSVEFSLEEAMAHPRAGKPWAEMNVDEQAAALKEYALWLYSRQDGVTGNATVTLERGTFAVTRDRDV
;
A
#
# COMPACT_ATOMS: atom_id res chain seq x y z
N MET A 1 -7.47 -4.02 -14.77
CA MET A 1 -7.46 -3.24 -13.52
C MET A 1 -6.07 -3.36 -12.95
N GLU A 2 -5.36 -2.24 -12.79
CA GLU A 2 -3.98 -2.23 -12.28
C GLU A 2 -4.03 -2.31 -10.75
N GLY A 3 -3.61 -3.46 -10.20
CA GLY A 3 -3.50 -3.67 -8.76
C GLY A 3 -2.29 -2.91 -8.19
N ILE A 4 -2.47 -2.33 -7.00
CA ILE A 4 -1.38 -1.79 -6.19
C ILE A 4 -0.96 -2.90 -5.23
N LYS A 5 0.30 -3.31 -5.33
CA LYS A 5 0.88 -4.25 -4.37
C LYS A 5 1.55 -3.46 -3.25
N ALA A 6 1.33 -3.85 -2.01
CA ALA A 6 1.99 -3.28 -0.85
C ALA A 6 2.71 -4.38 -0.09
N ARG A 7 4.02 -4.22 0.04
CA ARG A 7 4.88 -5.11 0.80
C ARG A 7 5.00 -4.59 2.22
N ILE A 8 4.82 -5.48 3.19
CA ILE A 8 4.74 -5.17 4.60
C ILE A 8 5.83 -5.95 5.31
N GLU A 9 6.79 -5.23 5.87
CA GLU A 9 7.97 -5.81 6.54
C GLU A 9 8.16 -5.15 7.91
N GLY A 10 8.41 -5.96 8.93
CA GLY A 10 8.57 -5.53 10.32
C GLY A 10 9.21 -6.62 11.17
N ASP A 11 9.33 -6.39 12.48
CA ASP A 11 9.97 -7.31 13.43
C ASP A 11 9.25 -8.69 13.43
N GLY A 12 9.77 -9.65 12.66
CA GLY A 12 9.13 -10.94 12.42
C GLY A 12 7.95 -10.93 11.45
N ILE A 13 7.61 -9.79 10.82
CA ILE A 13 6.48 -9.65 9.88
C ILE A 13 7.04 -9.60 8.46
N LYS A 14 6.57 -10.51 7.59
CA LYS A 14 6.89 -10.50 6.17
C LYS A 14 5.70 -10.94 5.35
N GLY A 15 5.00 -9.98 4.77
CA GLY A 15 3.79 -10.21 3.99
C GLY A 15 3.65 -9.23 2.84
N SER A 16 2.63 -9.46 2.01
CA SER A 16 2.22 -8.49 1.00
C SER A 16 0.73 -8.57 0.80
N VAL A 17 0.11 -7.42 0.56
CA VAL A 17 -1.30 -7.31 0.17
C VAL A 17 -1.40 -6.67 -1.20
N GLU A 18 -2.45 -7.01 -1.94
CA GLU A 18 -2.77 -6.40 -3.21
C GLU A 18 -4.18 -5.81 -3.12
N PHE A 19 -4.33 -4.60 -3.63
CA PHE A 19 -5.61 -3.89 -3.64
C PHE A 19 -5.65 -2.87 -4.77
N SER A 20 -6.86 -2.46 -5.13
CA SER A 20 -7.09 -1.47 -6.17
C SER A 20 -7.10 -0.05 -5.57
N LEU A 21 -6.73 0.94 -6.38
CA LEU A 21 -6.85 2.35 -5.99
C LEU A 21 -8.30 2.68 -5.57
N GLU A 22 -9.29 2.16 -6.29
CA GLU A 22 -10.71 2.34 -6.00
C GLU A 22 -11.09 1.83 -4.61
N GLU A 23 -10.56 0.68 -4.19
CA GLU A 23 -10.80 0.13 -2.85
C GLU A 23 -10.20 1.03 -1.76
N ALA A 24 -8.98 1.53 -2.00
CA ALA A 24 -8.31 2.44 -1.08
C ALA A 24 -8.95 3.84 -1.01
N MET A 25 -9.67 4.26 -2.07
CA MET A 25 -10.47 5.49 -2.11
C MET A 25 -11.85 5.31 -1.46
N ALA A 26 -12.45 4.13 -1.61
CA ALA A 26 -13.73 3.78 -1.00
C ALA A 26 -13.63 3.55 0.51
N HIS A 27 -12.41 3.33 1.04
CA HIS A 27 -12.19 3.20 2.47
C HIS A 27 -12.50 4.51 3.20
N PRO A 28 -13.43 4.52 4.17
CA PRO A 28 -13.83 5.73 4.86
C PRO A 28 -12.68 6.27 5.71
N ARG A 29 -11.97 7.28 5.20
CA ARG A 29 -10.97 8.03 5.96
C ARG A 29 -11.58 9.27 6.60
N ALA A 30 -11.17 9.56 7.82
CA ALA A 30 -11.47 10.84 8.47
C ALA A 30 -10.48 11.89 7.95
N GLY A 31 -10.94 12.89 7.20
CA GLY A 31 -10.11 14.06 6.91
C GLY A 31 -10.44 14.77 5.61
N LYS A 32 -10.06 14.20 4.47
CA LYS A 32 -9.98 14.92 3.19
C LYS A 32 -10.34 14.01 2.01
N PRO A 33 -11.06 14.48 0.98
CA PRO A 33 -11.31 13.69 -0.21
C PRO A 33 -10.02 13.51 -1.03
N TRP A 34 -9.93 12.37 -1.72
CA TRP A 34 -8.75 11.97 -2.50
C TRP A 34 -8.29 13.05 -3.51
N ALA A 35 -9.24 13.74 -4.13
CA ALA A 35 -8.99 14.80 -5.12
C ALA A 35 -8.25 16.02 -4.54
N GLU A 36 -8.32 16.24 -3.22
CA GLU A 36 -7.67 17.37 -2.53
C GLU A 36 -6.36 16.98 -1.85
N MET A 37 -5.94 15.71 -1.97
CA MET A 37 -4.69 15.19 -1.41
C MET A 37 -3.54 15.38 -2.40
N ASN A 38 -2.40 15.84 -1.90
CA ASN A 38 -1.15 15.81 -2.63
C ASN A 38 -0.59 14.38 -2.75
N VAL A 39 0.47 14.19 -3.54
CA VAL A 39 1.04 12.86 -3.81
C VAL A 39 1.52 12.15 -2.53
N ASP A 40 2.07 12.89 -1.56
CA ASP A 40 2.49 12.36 -0.26
C ASP A 40 1.31 11.94 0.61
N GLU A 41 0.26 12.77 0.69
CA GLU A 41 -1.00 12.47 1.38
C GLU A 41 -1.65 11.21 0.78
N GLN A 42 -1.70 11.11 -0.55
CA GLN A 42 -2.22 9.93 -1.26
C GLN A 42 -1.36 8.68 -0.98
N ALA A 43 -0.04 8.80 -0.95
CA ALA A 43 0.86 7.70 -0.64
C ALA A 43 0.70 7.23 0.82
N ALA A 44 0.57 8.16 1.77
CA ALA A 44 0.30 7.85 3.17
C ALA A 44 -1.04 7.11 3.32
N ALA A 45 -2.07 7.62 2.66
CA ALA A 45 -3.38 7.00 2.57
C ALA A 45 -3.31 5.53 2.09
N LEU A 46 -2.62 5.27 0.97
CA LEU A 46 -2.47 3.91 0.43
C LEU A 46 -1.74 2.98 1.40
N LYS A 47 -0.69 3.48 2.08
CA LYS A 47 0.04 2.70 3.09
C LYS A 47 -0.83 2.37 4.29
N GLU A 48 -1.64 3.31 4.75
CA GLU A 48 -2.58 3.12 5.87
C GLU A 48 -3.65 2.08 5.52
N TYR A 49 -4.18 2.14 4.29
CA TYR A 49 -5.13 1.15 3.79
C TYR A 49 -4.50 -0.24 3.66
N ALA A 50 -3.28 -0.33 3.13
CA ALA A 50 -2.55 -1.59 3.02
C ALA A 50 -2.31 -2.23 4.39
N LEU A 51 -1.92 -1.43 5.39
CA LEU A 51 -1.71 -1.90 6.75
C LEU A 51 -3.03 -2.38 7.39
N TRP A 52 -4.11 -1.63 7.20
CA TRP A 52 -5.45 -2.03 7.65
C TRP A 52 -5.89 -3.36 7.01
N LEU A 53 -5.70 -3.50 5.69
CA LEU A 53 -6.08 -4.71 4.96
C LEU A 53 -5.26 -5.92 5.42
N TYR A 54 -3.95 -5.75 5.61
CA TYR A 54 -3.07 -6.80 6.10
C TYR A 54 -3.38 -7.19 7.55
N SER A 55 -3.59 -6.20 8.43
CA SER A 55 -3.98 -6.45 9.82
C SER A 55 -5.28 -7.24 9.90
N ARG A 56 -6.24 -6.95 9.02
CA ARG A 56 -7.49 -7.70 8.92
C ARG A 56 -7.30 -9.14 8.42
N GLN A 57 -6.37 -9.38 7.50
CA GLN A 57 -6.11 -10.71 6.94
C GLN A 57 -5.28 -11.60 7.88
N ASP A 58 -4.24 -11.03 8.49
CA ASP A 58 -3.18 -11.78 9.18
C ASP A 58 -3.24 -11.60 10.71
N GLY A 59 -4.08 -10.68 11.21
CA GLY A 59 -4.21 -10.36 12.64
C GLY A 59 -3.03 -9.59 13.22
N VAL A 60 -2.09 -9.15 12.37
CA VAL A 60 -0.87 -8.48 12.78
C VAL A 60 -1.16 -7.00 13.05
N THR A 61 -0.87 -6.55 14.27
CA THR A 61 -0.98 -5.13 14.67
C THR A 61 0.35 -4.74 15.31
N GLY A 62 1.23 -4.08 14.56
CA GLY A 62 2.58 -3.75 15.03
C GLY A 62 3.26 -2.70 14.15
N ASN A 63 4.46 -2.28 14.54
CA ASN A 63 5.30 -1.36 13.78
C ASN A 63 5.82 -2.04 12.51
N ALA A 64 4.97 -2.08 11.47
CA ALA A 64 5.32 -2.60 10.16
C ALA A 64 5.56 -1.45 9.19
N THR A 65 6.61 -1.58 8.37
CA THR A 65 6.92 -0.66 7.29
C THR A 65 6.18 -1.12 6.04
N VAL A 66 5.41 -0.21 5.44
CA VAL A 66 4.66 -0.47 4.21
C VAL A 66 5.36 0.18 3.02
N THR A 67 5.75 -0.65 2.06
CA THR A 67 6.34 -0.23 0.78
C THR A 67 5.34 -0.48 -0.33
N LEU A 68 4.91 0.58 -1.02
CA LEU A 68 3.99 0.47 -2.15
C LEU A 68 4.78 0.12 -3.42
N GLU A 69 4.54 -1.06 -3.97
CA GLU A 69 4.99 -1.50 -5.28
C GLU A 69 3.88 -1.18 -6.28
N ARG A 70 3.94 0.01 -6.90
CA ARG A 70 3.06 0.31 -8.05
C ARG A 70 3.43 -0.66 -9.17
N GLY A 71 2.46 -1.45 -9.63
CA GLY A 71 2.59 -2.18 -10.89
C GLY A 71 2.95 -1.19 -11.99
N THR A 72 4.17 -1.32 -12.51
CA THR A 72 4.67 -0.68 -13.75
C THR A 72 4.65 0.85 -13.79
N PHE A 73 5.63 1.49 -13.15
CA PHE A 73 6.54 2.36 -13.91
C PHE A 73 7.89 1.67 -13.89
N ALA A 74 8.34 1.27 -15.07
CA ALA A 74 9.54 0.49 -15.28
C ALA A 74 10.77 1.06 -14.54
N VAL A 75 11.30 0.29 -13.60
CA VAL A 75 12.74 0.02 -13.59
C VAL A 75 12.89 -1.49 -13.50
N THR A 76 12.60 -2.15 -14.62
CA THR A 76 13.35 -3.34 -15.00
C THR A 76 14.82 -2.91 -15.07
N ARG A 77 15.54 -2.94 -13.95
CA ARG A 77 16.99 -3.08 -14.00
C ARG A 77 17.22 -4.57 -14.15
N ASP A 78 16.95 -5.03 -15.36
CA ASP A 78 17.52 -6.26 -15.88
C ASP A 78 19.03 -6.10 -15.71
N ARG A 79 19.56 -6.83 -14.74
CA ARG A 79 20.98 -7.03 -14.57
C ARG A 79 21.22 -8.44 -15.04
N ASP A 80 21.29 -8.62 -16.35
CA ASP A 80 21.86 -9.83 -16.95
C ASP A 80 22.87 -9.42 -18.03
N VAL A 81 24.13 -9.69 -17.67
CA VAL A 81 25.34 -9.98 -18.47
C VAL A 81 25.73 -9.12 -19.68
#